data_AF-A0A1G0CIP5-F1
#
_entry.id   AF-A0A1G0CIP5-F1
#
_cell.length_a   1.000
_cell.length_b   1.000
_cell.length_c   1.000
_cell.angle_alpha   90.00
_cell.angle_beta   90.00
_cell.angle_gamma   90.00
#
_symmetry.space_group_name_H-M   'P 1'
#
loop_
_entity.id
_entity.type
_entity.pdbx_description
1 polymer ?
#
loop_
_entity_poly.entity_id
_entity_poly.type
_entity_poly.pdbx_seq_one_letter_code
_entity_poly.pdbx_strand_id
1 'polypeptide(L)'
;MKALNSVAILLLTFLFSNLIFATDRVVQQGGPVGTYASISAAITASVDGDVIIINNRTDGLPWLEGLSINKSLTFVSAVDNVQWWMEGTVNVTMAEGRVVTIIGCRNSAASGAFTKTGTTPVNRTVVNVLYSDITSDITMGNGINFYLGSSKARDVIYTFGKLYGNDLRSLSLNSDAVTTEDVNQVIGNRIGASNAATSHAFYHNSTTQYLFCSNNYIRSATGIGFYIGALKSGATTNRIVNCALVCAFSSSVGNNFAGLYLSHTSGALSVENCTIGGNWNGSSNGSHSIYASGTAQAITTFTYCMYYNYYATGYNPSSSLNNFASTNASYSNYNADGVVTAGSSHIDAGNPSNASLDLDLSRNDIGVMGGSYSMANFLPFMSNVESSRVNFMNTPRIVNQGGTVSVQVIGYDK
;
A
#
# COMPACT_ATOMS: atom_id res chain seq x y z
N MET A 1 50.04 15.82 -42.17
CA MET A 1 49.32 16.56 -41.12
C MET A 1 47.81 16.75 -41.38
N LYS A 2 47.30 16.86 -42.62
CA LYS A 2 45.83 17.01 -42.85
C LYS A 2 44.96 15.78 -42.50
N ALA A 3 45.48 14.56 -42.66
CA ALA A 3 44.73 13.33 -42.34
C ALA A 3 44.56 13.07 -40.83
N LEU A 4 45.47 13.58 -39.98
CA LEU A 4 45.41 13.38 -38.53
C LEU A 4 44.28 14.21 -37.90
N ASN A 5 43.99 15.39 -38.44
CA ASN A 5 42.91 16.26 -37.97
C ASN A 5 41.52 15.70 -38.31
N SER A 6 41.36 15.05 -39.47
CA SER A 6 40.08 14.45 -39.88
C SER A 6 39.72 13.21 -39.04
N VAL A 7 40.71 12.42 -38.62
CA VAL A 7 40.51 11.24 -37.75
C VAL A 7 40.19 11.65 -36.31
N ALA A 8 40.85 12.70 -35.80
CA ALA A 8 40.57 13.24 -34.46
C ALA A 8 39.15 13.83 -34.34
N ILE A 9 38.66 14.51 -35.38
CA ILE A 9 37.30 15.05 -35.42
C ILE A 9 36.26 13.91 -35.46
N LEU A 10 36.46 12.87 -36.27
CA LEU A 10 35.55 11.71 -36.35
C LEU A 10 35.46 10.94 -35.02
N LEU A 11 36.58 10.83 -34.30
CA LEU A 11 36.64 10.18 -32.99
C LEU A 11 35.93 11.01 -31.90
N LEU A 12 36.03 12.34 -31.95
CA LEU A 12 35.31 13.24 -31.04
C LEU A 12 33.79 13.20 -31.28
N THR A 13 33.30 13.16 -32.52
CA THR A 13 31.85 13.05 -32.79
C THR A 13 31.28 11.72 -32.31
N PHE A 14 32.06 10.63 -32.34
CA PHE A 14 31.65 9.34 -31.77
C PHE A 14 31.58 9.38 -30.24
N LEU A 15 32.51 10.09 -29.58
CA LEU A 15 32.56 10.21 -28.12
C LEU A 15 31.39 11.03 -27.53
N PHE A 16 30.81 11.97 -28.28
CA PHE A 16 29.64 12.75 -27.84
C PHE A 16 28.29 12.18 -28.32
N SER A 17 28.27 11.15 -29.17
CA SER A 17 27.05 10.65 -29.81
C SER A 17 26.10 9.81 -28.93
N ASN A 18 26.45 9.54 -27.66
CA ASN A 18 25.67 8.67 -26.78
C ASN A 18 25.30 9.28 -25.43
N LEU A 19 25.25 10.61 -25.33
CA LEU A 19 24.53 11.25 -24.23
C LEU A 19 23.05 11.31 -24.61
N ILE A 20 22.35 10.17 -24.48
CA ILE A 20 20.90 10.14 -24.67
C ILE A 20 20.29 10.77 -23.42
N PHE A 21 19.86 12.03 -23.55
CA PHE A 21 19.14 12.73 -22.51
C PHE A 21 17.71 12.18 -22.43
N ALA A 22 17.22 12.02 -21.20
CA ALA A 22 15.81 11.77 -20.94
C ALA A 22 14.98 12.81 -21.70
N THR A 23 14.02 12.33 -22.48
CA THR A 23 13.17 13.14 -23.34
C THR A 23 11.70 12.88 -23.04
N ASP A 24 10.88 13.93 -23.17
CA ASP A 24 9.44 13.81 -23.06
C ASP A 24 8.84 13.26 -24.36
N ARG A 25 8.01 12.22 -24.23
CA ARG A 25 7.29 11.57 -25.33
C ARG A 25 5.80 11.82 -25.17
N VAL A 26 5.23 12.63 -26.04
CA VAL A 26 3.81 12.99 -25.97
C VAL A 26 2.98 11.97 -26.76
N VAL A 27 2.01 11.36 -26.10
CA VAL A 27 1.01 10.47 -26.71
C VAL A 27 -0.27 11.27 -26.93
N GLN A 28 -0.74 11.33 -28.18
CA GLN A 28 -1.96 12.05 -28.56
C GLN A 28 -2.59 11.46 -29.83
N GLN A 29 -3.86 11.08 -29.74
CA GLN A 29 -4.60 10.53 -30.88
C GLN A 29 -4.80 11.62 -31.94
N GLY A 30 -4.33 11.37 -33.16
CA GLY A 30 -4.41 12.36 -34.25
C GLY A 30 -3.64 13.65 -33.96
N GLY A 31 -2.64 13.60 -33.06
CA GLY A 31 -1.83 14.74 -32.70
C GLY A 31 -0.93 15.25 -33.84
N PRO A 32 -0.29 16.42 -33.65
CA PRO A 32 0.63 16.98 -34.63
C PRO A 32 1.86 16.09 -34.83
N VAL A 33 2.63 16.36 -35.89
CA VAL A 33 3.90 15.70 -36.16
C VAL A 33 4.81 15.80 -34.94
N GLY A 34 5.37 14.67 -34.51
CA GLY A 34 6.21 14.57 -33.31
C GLY A 34 5.51 13.93 -32.11
N THR A 35 4.19 13.72 -32.17
CA THR A 35 3.45 12.95 -31.16
C THR A 35 3.33 11.47 -31.54
N TYR A 36 3.10 10.61 -30.56
CA TYR A 36 2.87 9.18 -30.75
C TYR A 36 1.38 8.86 -30.76
N ALA A 37 0.96 8.01 -31.70
CA ALA A 37 -0.43 7.61 -31.85
C ALA A 37 -0.87 6.47 -30.88
N SER A 38 0.03 5.95 -30.04
CA SER A 38 -0.24 4.98 -28.98
C SER A 38 0.83 5.06 -27.89
N ILE A 39 0.52 4.56 -26.70
CA ILE A 39 1.48 4.49 -25.59
C ILE A 39 2.57 3.46 -25.94
N SER A 40 2.21 2.34 -26.56
CA SER A 40 3.18 1.33 -27.00
C SER A 40 4.22 1.88 -27.98
N ALA A 41 3.81 2.71 -28.95
CA ALA A 41 4.74 3.35 -29.88
C ALA A 41 5.72 4.30 -29.15
N ALA A 42 5.23 5.06 -28.16
CA ALA A 42 6.08 5.90 -27.32
C ALA A 42 7.08 5.04 -26.52
N ILE A 43 6.65 3.93 -25.91
CA ILE A 43 7.54 3.00 -25.20
C ILE A 43 8.63 2.47 -26.13
N THR A 44 8.28 2.07 -27.36
CA THR A 44 9.26 1.57 -28.34
C THR A 44 10.33 2.61 -28.64
N ALA A 45 9.94 3.86 -28.86
CA ALA A 45 10.86 4.95 -29.18
C ALA A 45 11.64 5.50 -27.96
N SER A 46 11.19 5.20 -26.75
CA SER A 46 11.80 5.71 -25.52
C SER A 46 13.15 5.06 -25.20
N VAL A 47 13.93 5.69 -24.34
CA VAL A 47 15.09 5.08 -23.64
C VAL A 47 14.90 5.16 -22.12
N ASP A 48 15.82 4.57 -21.35
CA ASP A 48 15.80 4.69 -19.89
C ASP A 48 15.89 6.17 -19.47
N GLY A 49 15.00 6.59 -18.58
CA GLY A 49 14.88 7.95 -18.07
C GLY A 49 13.78 8.78 -18.74
N ASP A 50 13.25 8.37 -19.89
CA ASP A 50 12.21 9.13 -20.61
C ASP A 50 10.90 9.24 -19.81
N VAL A 51 10.19 10.35 -20.03
CA VAL A 51 8.83 10.59 -19.52
C VAL A 51 7.85 10.45 -20.68
N ILE A 52 6.79 9.67 -20.49
CA ILE A 52 5.69 9.53 -21.43
C ILE A 52 4.50 10.32 -20.90
N ILE A 53 4.16 11.40 -21.61
CA ILE A 53 3.08 12.33 -21.28
C ILE A 53 1.85 11.93 -22.10
N ILE A 54 0.78 11.51 -21.44
CA ILE A 54 -0.38 10.88 -22.09
C ILE A 54 -1.57 11.82 -22.08
N ASN A 55 -2.04 12.19 -23.27
CA ASN A 55 -3.36 12.79 -23.42
C ASN A 55 -4.43 11.71 -23.40
N ASN A 56 -5.56 12.00 -22.75
CA ASN A 56 -6.76 11.21 -22.98
C ASN A 56 -7.17 11.31 -24.46
N ARG A 57 -7.75 10.24 -24.98
CA ARG A 57 -8.22 10.20 -26.36
C ARG A 57 -9.33 11.24 -26.57
N THR A 58 -9.30 11.88 -27.73
CA THR A 58 -10.26 12.93 -28.07
C THR A 58 -11.66 12.39 -28.34
N ASP A 59 -11.77 11.09 -28.64
CA ASP A 59 -13.04 10.36 -28.78
C ASP A 59 -13.65 9.92 -27.44
N GLY A 60 -12.97 10.18 -26.31
CA GLY A 60 -13.46 9.84 -24.98
C GLY A 60 -13.44 8.34 -24.67
N LEU A 61 -12.70 7.53 -25.43
CA LEU A 61 -12.52 6.10 -25.19
C LEU A 61 -11.18 5.83 -24.47
N PRO A 62 -11.00 4.65 -23.85
CA PRO A 62 -9.70 4.25 -23.32
C PRO A 62 -8.69 3.97 -24.45
N TRP A 63 -7.41 4.12 -24.12
CA TRP A 63 -6.34 3.50 -24.91
C TRP A 63 -6.45 1.96 -24.81
N LEU A 64 -6.90 1.32 -25.90
CA LEU A 64 -7.09 -0.13 -26.01
C LEU A 64 -5.78 -0.83 -26.40
N GLU A 65 -4.89 -1.05 -25.44
CA GLU A 65 -3.58 -1.67 -25.68
C GLU A 65 -3.01 -2.35 -24.43
N GLY A 66 -2.22 -3.41 -24.66
CA GLY A 66 -1.37 -4.01 -23.62
C GLY A 66 0.03 -3.40 -23.68
N LEU A 67 0.55 -2.96 -22.54
CA LEU A 67 1.85 -2.29 -22.45
C LEU A 67 2.94 -3.28 -22.03
N SER A 68 4.06 -3.29 -22.73
CA SER A 68 5.27 -4.02 -22.33
C SER A 68 6.38 -3.03 -22.00
N ILE A 69 6.59 -2.77 -20.72
CA ILE A 69 7.54 -1.79 -20.22
C ILE A 69 8.85 -2.50 -19.89
N ASN A 70 9.84 -2.32 -20.77
CA ASN A 70 11.16 -2.95 -20.68
C ASN A 70 12.29 -1.93 -20.49
N LYS A 71 11.95 -0.72 -20.01
CA LYS A 71 12.85 0.41 -19.77
C LYS A 71 12.46 1.09 -18.45
N SER A 72 13.36 1.90 -17.91
CA SER A 72 13.06 2.79 -16.79
C SER A 72 12.31 4.01 -17.30
N LEU A 73 11.00 4.08 -17.10
CA LEU A 73 10.14 5.11 -17.69
C LEU A 73 9.19 5.71 -16.64
N THR A 74 8.85 6.98 -16.84
CA THR A 74 7.79 7.64 -16.06
C THR A 74 6.58 7.90 -16.96
N PHE A 75 5.38 7.60 -16.50
CA PHE A 75 4.12 7.83 -17.22
C PHE A 75 3.28 8.82 -16.43
N VAL A 76 2.84 9.90 -17.09
CA VAL A 76 2.03 10.97 -16.47
C VAL A 76 0.90 11.40 -17.39
N SER A 77 -0.13 11.99 -16.80
CA SER A 77 -1.17 12.68 -17.56
C SER A 77 -0.60 13.95 -18.20
N ALA A 78 -1.09 14.31 -19.38
CA ALA A 78 -0.83 15.60 -20.01
C ALA A 78 -1.59 16.77 -19.37
N VAL A 79 -2.61 16.46 -18.56
CA VAL A 79 -3.50 17.44 -17.94
C VAL A 79 -3.51 17.23 -16.43
N ASP A 80 -3.20 18.29 -15.69
CA ASP A 80 -3.19 18.31 -14.23
C ASP A 80 -4.50 17.77 -13.66
N ASN A 81 -4.39 17.00 -12.58
CA ASN A 81 -5.52 16.42 -11.86
C ASN A 81 -6.40 15.44 -12.64
N VAL A 82 -6.07 15.13 -13.88
CA VAL A 82 -6.82 14.20 -14.73
C VAL A 82 -6.07 12.89 -14.83
N GLN A 83 -6.79 11.78 -14.69
CA GLN A 83 -6.21 10.46 -14.94
C GLN A 83 -6.24 10.15 -16.45
N TRP A 84 -5.16 9.58 -16.97
CA TRP A 84 -5.14 9.04 -18.33
C TRP A 84 -5.77 7.64 -18.33
N TRP A 85 -6.65 7.37 -19.30
CA TRP A 85 -7.50 6.19 -19.31
C TRP A 85 -7.05 5.13 -20.33
N MET A 86 -6.82 3.92 -19.85
CA MET A 86 -6.51 2.76 -20.69
C MET A 86 -7.35 1.52 -20.33
N GLU A 87 -7.36 0.56 -21.26
CA GLU A 87 -7.87 -0.79 -21.02
C GLU A 87 -6.87 -1.78 -21.62
N GLY A 88 -6.23 -2.55 -20.74
CA GLY A 88 -5.27 -3.57 -21.11
C GLY A 88 -4.27 -3.84 -19.99
N THR A 89 -3.49 -4.91 -20.14
CA THR A 89 -2.48 -5.28 -19.14
C THR A 89 -1.23 -4.43 -19.28
N VAL A 90 -0.78 -3.86 -18.17
CA VAL A 90 0.54 -3.25 -18.02
C VAL A 90 1.51 -4.33 -17.51
N ASN A 91 2.49 -4.67 -18.34
CA ASN A 91 3.49 -5.68 -18.06
C ASN A 91 4.86 -5.03 -17.86
N VAL A 92 5.40 -5.09 -16.65
CA VAL A 92 6.77 -4.62 -16.38
C VAL A 92 7.73 -5.79 -16.52
N THR A 93 8.60 -5.74 -17.53
CA THR A 93 9.71 -6.68 -17.63
C THR A 93 10.73 -6.36 -16.54
N MET A 94 11.04 -7.33 -15.69
CA MET A 94 12.02 -7.15 -14.63
C MET A 94 13.44 -7.05 -15.18
N ALA A 95 14.24 -6.17 -14.59
CA ALA A 95 15.68 -6.08 -14.78
C ALA A 95 16.33 -5.39 -13.57
N GLU A 96 17.63 -5.60 -13.44
CA GLU A 96 18.42 -5.00 -12.37
C GLU A 96 18.41 -3.46 -12.47
N GLY A 97 18.09 -2.79 -11.35
CA GLY A 97 18.10 -1.32 -11.28
C GLY A 97 16.99 -0.59 -12.06
N ARG A 98 16.09 -1.30 -12.74
CA ARG A 98 14.99 -0.68 -13.50
C ARG A 98 14.00 0.03 -12.57
N VAL A 99 13.57 1.23 -12.95
CA VAL A 99 12.58 2.04 -12.22
C VAL A 99 11.44 2.43 -13.16
N VAL A 100 10.24 1.95 -12.87
CA VAL A 100 9.03 2.32 -13.61
C VAL A 100 8.10 3.10 -12.68
N THR A 101 7.69 4.29 -13.10
CA THR A 101 6.78 5.15 -12.33
C THR A 101 5.54 5.46 -13.16
N ILE A 102 4.37 5.16 -12.63
CA ILE A 102 3.08 5.35 -13.29
C ILE A 102 2.22 6.22 -12.39
N ILE A 103 1.87 7.41 -12.88
CA ILE A 103 1.11 8.42 -12.13
C ILE A 103 -0.18 8.70 -12.90
N GLY A 104 -1.32 8.68 -12.20
CA GLY A 104 -2.59 9.10 -12.79
C GLY A 104 -3.18 8.09 -13.78
N CYS A 105 -2.87 6.79 -13.67
CA CYS A 105 -3.45 5.79 -14.56
C CYS A 105 -4.86 5.41 -14.11
N ARG A 106 -5.86 5.55 -14.98
CA ARG A 106 -7.13 4.84 -14.87
C ARG A 106 -7.06 3.62 -15.77
N ASN A 107 -7.09 2.41 -15.21
CA ASN A 107 -7.08 1.17 -15.98
C ASN A 107 -8.34 0.36 -15.72
N SER A 108 -9.15 0.21 -16.78
CA SER A 108 -10.42 -0.53 -16.76
C SER A 108 -10.33 -1.97 -17.25
N ALA A 109 -9.13 -2.55 -17.37
CA ALA A 109 -8.95 -3.94 -17.79
C ALA A 109 -9.79 -4.90 -16.93
N ALA A 110 -10.45 -5.87 -17.56
CA ALA A 110 -11.31 -6.83 -16.87
C ALA A 110 -10.54 -7.72 -15.86
N SER A 111 -9.28 -8.03 -16.15
CA SER A 111 -8.41 -8.88 -15.32
C SER A 111 -6.94 -8.51 -15.48
N GLY A 112 -6.14 -8.62 -14.42
CA GLY A 112 -4.67 -8.51 -14.50
C GLY A 112 -4.20 -7.18 -15.09
N ALA A 113 -4.67 -6.08 -14.52
CA ALA A 113 -4.33 -4.74 -15.00
C ALA A 113 -2.82 -4.49 -14.92
N PHE A 114 -2.15 -4.95 -13.86
CA PHE A 114 -0.72 -4.79 -13.68
C PHE A 114 -0.06 -6.11 -13.31
N THR A 115 1.01 -6.45 -14.03
CA THR A 115 1.79 -7.67 -13.80
C THR A 115 3.26 -7.48 -14.14
N LYS A 116 4.06 -8.51 -13.89
CA LYS A 116 5.50 -8.54 -14.16
C LYS A 116 5.91 -9.76 -14.98
N THR A 117 7.00 -9.63 -15.73
CA THR A 117 7.63 -10.73 -16.48
C THR A 117 9.15 -10.70 -16.36
N GLY A 118 9.84 -11.68 -16.95
CA GLY A 118 11.29 -11.76 -16.95
C GLY A 118 11.85 -12.52 -15.75
N THR A 119 13.18 -12.58 -15.68
CA THR A 119 13.91 -13.24 -14.60
C THR A 119 13.95 -12.35 -13.36
N THR A 120 13.84 -12.96 -12.17
CA THR A 120 13.98 -12.25 -10.89
C THR A 120 15.39 -11.67 -10.77
N PRO A 121 15.58 -10.33 -10.70
CA PRO A 121 16.90 -9.74 -10.58
C PRO A 121 17.43 -9.81 -9.15
N VAL A 122 18.75 -9.69 -8.97
CA VAL A 122 19.39 -9.60 -7.64
C VAL A 122 18.98 -8.30 -6.95
N ASN A 123 19.19 -7.16 -7.63
CA ASN A 123 18.62 -5.88 -7.21
C ASN A 123 17.23 -5.71 -7.82
N ARG A 124 16.22 -5.56 -6.96
CA ARG A 124 14.81 -5.52 -7.36
C ARG A 124 14.52 -4.40 -8.37
N THR A 125 13.65 -4.68 -9.33
CA THR A 125 13.02 -3.64 -10.15
C THR A 125 12.09 -2.81 -9.27
N VAL A 126 12.14 -1.49 -9.36
CA VAL A 126 11.24 -0.59 -8.64
C VAL A 126 10.03 -0.30 -9.51
N VAL A 127 8.83 -0.49 -8.96
CA VAL A 127 7.57 -0.13 -9.63
C VAL A 127 6.78 0.77 -8.70
N ASN A 128 6.53 2.00 -9.15
CA ASN A 128 5.73 2.99 -8.43
C ASN A 128 4.41 3.18 -9.18
N VAL A 129 3.29 3.01 -8.49
CA VAL A 129 1.94 3.29 -8.99
C VAL A 129 1.29 4.29 -8.06
N LEU A 130 0.98 5.47 -8.58
CA LEU A 130 0.57 6.64 -7.81
C LEU A 130 -0.69 7.27 -8.42
N TYR A 131 -1.58 7.80 -7.57
CA TYR A 131 -2.78 8.51 -8.02
C TYR A 131 -3.61 7.76 -9.06
N SER A 132 -3.67 6.42 -8.96
CA SER A 132 -4.22 5.56 -10.01
C SER A 132 -5.56 4.96 -9.60
N ASP A 133 -6.45 4.76 -10.58
CA ASP A 133 -7.73 4.08 -10.43
C ASP A 133 -7.73 2.77 -11.22
N ILE A 134 -7.40 1.68 -10.53
CA ILE A 134 -7.26 0.36 -11.15
C ILE A 134 -8.49 -0.48 -10.79
N THR A 135 -9.34 -0.80 -11.75
CA THR A 135 -10.58 -1.55 -11.47
C THR A 135 -10.35 -3.05 -11.25
N SER A 136 -9.11 -3.50 -11.39
CA SER A 136 -8.71 -4.91 -11.41
C SER A 136 -7.43 -5.13 -10.60
N ASP A 137 -6.81 -6.29 -10.80
CA ASP A 137 -5.76 -6.79 -9.92
C ASP A 137 -4.37 -6.25 -10.30
N ILE A 138 -3.55 -6.01 -9.27
CA ILE A 138 -2.13 -5.69 -9.37
C ILE A 138 -1.33 -6.83 -8.77
N THR A 139 -0.46 -7.45 -9.55
CA THR A 139 0.40 -8.56 -9.11
C THR A 139 1.88 -8.21 -9.27
N MET A 140 2.54 -7.93 -8.14
CA MET A 140 3.94 -7.48 -8.03
C MET A 140 4.72 -8.39 -7.07
N GLY A 141 4.87 -9.67 -7.42
CA GLY A 141 5.59 -10.65 -6.61
C GLY A 141 7.13 -10.51 -6.64
N ASN A 142 7.84 -11.62 -6.42
CA ASN A 142 9.31 -11.67 -6.33
C ASN A 142 10.06 -10.84 -7.37
N GLY A 143 11.10 -10.14 -6.92
CA GLY A 143 11.97 -9.31 -7.76
C GLY A 143 11.50 -7.86 -7.95
N ILE A 144 10.36 -7.48 -7.36
CA ILE A 144 9.83 -6.12 -7.39
C ILE A 144 9.94 -5.47 -6.01
N ASN A 145 10.39 -4.21 -5.98
CA ASN A 145 10.15 -3.29 -4.88
C ASN A 145 8.97 -2.41 -5.27
N PHE A 146 7.80 -2.72 -4.71
CA PHE A 146 6.54 -2.14 -5.14
C PHE A 146 6.14 -0.96 -4.25
N TYR A 147 5.87 0.19 -4.84
CA TYR A 147 5.25 1.31 -4.16
C TYR A 147 3.88 1.59 -4.75
N LEU A 148 2.83 1.44 -3.94
CA LEU A 148 1.48 1.84 -4.28
C LEU A 148 1.05 2.97 -3.36
N GLY A 149 0.71 4.12 -3.94
CA GLY A 149 0.39 5.32 -3.20
C GLY A 149 -0.86 6.01 -3.70
N SER A 150 -1.75 6.46 -2.81
CA SER A 150 -2.92 7.26 -3.18
C SER A 150 -3.72 6.64 -4.33
N SER A 151 -3.93 5.33 -4.32
CA SER A 151 -4.51 4.60 -5.46
C SER A 151 -5.67 3.69 -5.05
N LYS A 152 -6.58 3.45 -6.00
CA LYS A 152 -7.58 2.39 -5.91
C LYS A 152 -7.11 1.16 -6.68
N ALA A 153 -7.34 -0.01 -6.11
CA ALA A 153 -7.15 -1.28 -6.80
C ALA A 153 -8.16 -2.32 -6.30
N ARG A 154 -8.43 -3.35 -7.11
CA ARG A 154 -9.22 -4.48 -6.64
C ARG A 154 -8.36 -5.33 -5.69
N ASP A 155 -7.60 -6.28 -6.22
CA ASP A 155 -6.72 -7.10 -5.42
C ASP A 155 -5.27 -6.74 -5.66
N VAL A 156 -4.51 -6.55 -4.59
CA VAL A 156 -3.07 -6.27 -4.66
C VAL A 156 -2.31 -7.44 -4.06
N ILE A 157 -1.41 -8.02 -4.85
CA ILE A 157 -0.54 -9.11 -4.42
C ILE A 157 0.91 -8.64 -4.57
N TYR A 158 1.67 -8.64 -3.49
CA TYR A 158 3.08 -8.25 -3.53
C TYR A 158 3.94 -9.00 -2.50
N THR A 159 5.26 -8.87 -2.60
CA THR A 159 6.22 -9.53 -1.68
C THR A 159 7.13 -8.55 -0.95
N PHE A 160 7.48 -7.41 -1.59
CA PHE A 160 8.31 -6.38 -0.98
C PHE A 160 7.90 -4.97 -1.40
N GLY A 161 7.84 -4.04 -0.44
CA GLY A 161 7.68 -2.61 -0.70
C GLY A 161 6.76 -1.86 0.27
N LYS A 162 6.09 -0.83 -0.23
CA LYS A 162 5.37 0.20 0.54
C LYS A 162 3.98 0.44 -0.04
N LEU A 163 2.94 0.43 0.79
CA LEU A 163 1.55 0.73 0.42
C LEU A 163 1.02 1.85 1.30
N TYR A 164 0.85 3.06 0.75
CA TYR A 164 0.44 4.25 1.49
C TYR A 164 -0.86 4.86 0.97
N GLY A 165 -1.86 4.97 1.84
CA GLY A 165 -3.05 5.75 1.54
C GLY A 165 -3.89 5.23 0.39
N ASN A 166 -4.07 3.91 0.29
CA ASN A 166 -4.82 3.29 -0.80
C ASN A 166 -6.22 2.86 -0.38
N ASP A 167 -7.07 2.62 -1.36
CA ASP A 167 -8.39 2.02 -1.18
C ASP A 167 -8.50 0.73 -2.00
N LEU A 168 -8.43 -0.40 -1.31
CA LEU A 168 -8.24 -1.73 -1.90
C LEU A 168 -9.45 -2.61 -1.60
N ARG A 169 -9.81 -3.54 -2.51
CA ARG A 169 -10.71 -4.65 -2.14
C ARG A 169 -9.99 -5.65 -1.26
N SER A 170 -8.81 -6.09 -1.66
CA SER A 170 -8.00 -7.01 -0.86
C SER A 170 -6.50 -6.80 -1.04
N LEU A 171 -5.73 -7.27 -0.06
CA LEU A 171 -4.28 -7.23 -0.04
C LEU A 171 -3.71 -8.60 0.33
N SER A 172 -2.72 -9.07 -0.43
CA SER A 172 -1.90 -10.23 -0.10
C SER A 172 -0.43 -9.86 -0.09
N LEU A 173 0.23 -10.06 1.06
CA LEU A 173 1.66 -9.90 1.24
C LEU A 173 2.30 -11.26 1.48
N ASN A 174 3.08 -11.75 0.52
CA ASN A 174 3.71 -13.07 0.57
C ASN A 174 5.23 -12.99 0.81
N SER A 175 5.86 -14.13 1.08
CA SER A 175 7.31 -14.24 1.11
C SER A 175 7.94 -13.88 -0.23
N ASP A 176 9.01 -13.10 -0.18
CA ASP A 176 9.87 -12.81 -1.32
C ASP A 176 10.89 -13.95 -1.57
N ALA A 177 11.57 -13.92 -2.70
CA ALA A 177 12.68 -14.85 -2.98
C ALA A 177 13.92 -14.60 -2.11
N VAL A 178 14.07 -13.38 -1.58
CA VAL A 178 15.23 -12.95 -0.78
C VAL A 178 14.75 -12.50 0.59
N THR A 179 15.31 -13.10 1.63
CA THR A 179 15.11 -12.69 3.03
C THR A 179 16.05 -11.55 3.39
N THR A 180 15.51 -10.46 3.93
CA THR A 180 16.30 -9.31 4.39
C THR A 180 15.80 -8.84 5.77
N GLU A 181 16.53 -7.95 6.45
CA GLU A 181 16.05 -7.30 7.68
C GLU A 181 15.19 -6.06 7.39
N ASP A 182 14.80 -5.86 6.13
CA ASP A 182 13.95 -4.76 5.71
C ASP A 182 12.50 -4.93 6.18
N VAL A 183 11.73 -3.85 6.02
CA VAL A 183 10.35 -3.75 6.50
C VAL A 183 9.41 -3.47 5.34
N ASN A 184 8.37 -4.30 5.22
CA ASN A 184 7.19 -4.01 4.42
C ASN A 184 6.28 -3.03 5.16
N GLN A 185 5.98 -1.90 4.53
CA GLN A 185 5.19 -0.84 5.16
C GLN A 185 3.80 -0.76 4.54
N VAL A 186 2.75 -0.91 5.34
CA VAL A 186 1.35 -0.78 4.94
C VAL A 186 0.74 0.28 5.85
N ILE A 187 0.55 1.51 5.35
CA ILE A 187 0.19 2.66 6.18
C ILE A 187 -1.01 3.42 5.60
N GLY A 188 -2.00 3.74 6.45
CA GLY A 188 -3.08 4.66 6.09
C GLY A 188 -4.06 4.14 5.03
N ASN A 189 -4.12 2.83 4.80
CA ASN A 189 -4.95 2.23 3.75
C ASN A 189 -6.35 1.85 4.26
N ARG A 190 -7.33 1.93 3.37
CA ARG A 190 -8.64 1.30 3.50
C ARG A 190 -8.65 0.01 2.70
N ILE A 191 -8.89 -1.13 3.34
CA ILE A 191 -8.80 -2.46 2.73
C ILE A 191 -10.11 -3.24 3.01
N GLY A 192 -10.83 -3.57 1.94
CA GLY A 192 -12.09 -4.34 1.95
C GLY A 192 -13.34 -3.59 2.41
N ALA A 193 -13.22 -2.29 2.75
CA ALA A 193 -14.35 -1.48 3.21
C ALA A 193 -15.23 -0.94 2.06
N SER A 194 -14.62 -0.53 0.95
CA SER A 194 -15.30 0.03 -0.23
C SER A 194 -15.84 -1.05 -1.18
N ASN A 195 -15.20 -2.21 -1.20
CA ASN A 195 -15.56 -3.37 -2.00
C ASN A 195 -15.45 -4.63 -1.11
N ALA A 196 -16.57 -5.32 -0.90
CA ALA A 196 -16.66 -6.45 0.03
C ALA A 196 -15.67 -7.58 -0.31
N ALA A 197 -14.59 -7.73 0.46
CA ALA A 197 -13.67 -8.86 0.36
C ALA A 197 -14.36 -10.16 0.83
N THR A 198 -14.22 -11.25 0.05
CA THR A 198 -15.01 -12.47 0.25
C THR A 198 -14.37 -13.56 1.11
N SER A 199 -13.03 -13.58 1.25
CA SER A 199 -12.29 -14.58 2.05
C SER A 199 -11.46 -13.93 3.16
N HIS A 200 -10.57 -13.01 2.79
CA HIS A 200 -9.85 -12.14 3.72
C HIS A 200 -9.67 -10.77 3.10
N ALA A 201 -9.65 -9.71 3.90
CA ALA A 201 -9.36 -8.37 3.39
C ALA A 201 -7.85 -8.16 3.28
N PHE A 202 -7.09 -8.56 4.30
CA PHE A 202 -5.63 -8.60 4.24
C PHE A 202 -5.10 -9.98 4.65
N TYR A 203 -4.35 -10.62 3.76
CA TYR A 203 -3.56 -11.81 4.04
C TYR A 203 -2.07 -11.48 4.08
N HIS A 204 -1.44 -11.72 5.22
CA HIS A 204 0.01 -11.63 5.39
C HIS A 204 0.58 -13.01 5.64
N ASN A 205 1.47 -13.46 4.77
CA ASN A 205 2.13 -14.74 4.85
C ASN A 205 3.57 -14.61 4.33
N SER A 206 4.38 -13.87 5.09
CA SER A 206 5.76 -13.59 4.72
C SER A 206 6.71 -13.89 5.87
N THR A 207 7.79 -14.62 5.57
CA THR A 207 8.89 -14.89 6.50
C THR A 207 10.16 -14.13 6.12
N THR A 208 10.12 -13.33 5.06
CA THR A 208 11.31 -12.77 4.40
C THR A 208 11.62 -11.34 4.81
N GLN A 209 10.60 -10.54 5.15
CA GLN A 209 10.73 -9.16 5.64
C GLN A 209 9.80 -8.95 6.83
N TYR A 210 10.12 -7.97 7.68
CA TYR A 210 9.25 -7.62 8.79
C TYR A 210 8.03 -6.85 8.30
N LEU A 211 6.92 -7.00 9.01
CA LEU A 211 5.71 -6.22 8.79
C LEU A 211 5.70 -4.96 9.66
N PHE A 212 5.40 -3.81 9.06
CA PHE A 212 4.94 -2.61 9.75
C PHE A 212 3.60 -2.15 9.16
N CYS A 213 2.52 -2.46 9.87
CA CYS A 213 1.15 -2.13 9.50
C CYS A 213 0.64 -1.03 10.44
N SER A 214 0.35 0.16 9.93
CA SER A 214 -0.07 1.31 10.75
C SER A 214 -1.29 2.01 10.18
N ASN A 215 -2.26 2.40 11.02
CA ASN A 215 -3.34 3.30 10.62
C ASN A 215 -4.20 2.80 9.45
N ASN A 216 -4.35 1.48 9.31
CA ASN A 216 -5.18 0.90 8.27
C ASN A 216 -6.56 0.57 8.82
N TYR A 217 -7.59 0.84 8.01
CA TYR A 217 -8.91 0.26 8.20
C TYR A 217 -9.02 -1.02 7.36
N ILE A 218 -9.15 -2.16 8.03
CA ILE A 218 -9.18 -3.48 7.38
C ILE A 218 -10.49 -4.15 7.73
N ARG A 219 -11.35 -4.35 6.73
CA ARG A 219 -12.68 -4.92 6.90
C ARG A 219 -12.96 -6.01 5.88
N SER A 220 -13.37 -7.18 6.35
CA SER A 220 -13.96 -8.22 5.49
C SER A 220 -15.47 -8.28 5.66
N ALA A 221 -16.19 -8.47 4.55
CA ALA A 221 -17.64 -8.61 4.56
C ALA A 221 -18.07 -10.03 4.95
N THR A 222 -17.40 -11.05 4.43
CA THR A 222 -17.81 -12.46 4.58
C THR A 222 -16.72 -13.39 5.10
N GLY A 223 -15.58 -12.86 5.51
CA GLY A 223 -14.45 -13.66 5.99
C GLY A 223 -13.58 -12.92 7.00
N ILE A 224 -12.27 -13.14 6.95
CA ILE A 224 -11.33 -12.65 7.97
C ILE A 224 -10.90 -11.22 7.65
N GLY A 225 -10.89 -10.33 8.64
CA GLY A 225 -10.37 -8.97 8.45
C GLY A 225 -8.89 -9.02 8.05
N PHE A 226 -8.05 -9.39 9.01
CA PHE A 226 -6.61 -9.55 8.81
C PHE A 226 -6.17 -10.96 9.19
N TYR A 227 -5.70 -11.74 8.22
CA TYR A 227 -5.11 -13.06 8.41
C TYR A 227 -3.58 -13.00 8.42
N ILE A 228 -2.96 -13.51 9.49
CA ILE A 228 -1.51 -13.61 9.62
C ILE A 228 -1.10 -15.08 9.61
N GLY A 229 -0.66 -15.52 8.42
CA GLY A 229 -0.19 -16.86 8.09
C GLY A 229 1.19 -17.17 8.64
N ALA A 230 2.12 -16.26 8.41
CA ALA A 230 3.52 -16.39 8.77
C ALA A 230 4.12 -14.99 8.99
N LEU A 231 5.15 -14.91 9.83
CA LEU A 231 5.90 -13.69 10.13
C LEU A 231 7.40 -13.98 10.06
N LYS A 232 8.19 -12.96 9.72
CA LYS A 232 9.64 -13.03 9.83
C LYS A 232 10.05 -13.12 11.30
N SER A 233 10.93 -14.07 11.61
CA SER A 233 11.66 -14.16 12.88
C SER A 233 13.01 -13.45 12.79
N GLY A 234 13.47 -12.87 13.88
CA GLY A 234 14.82 -12.32 13.97
C GLY A 234 14.96 -11.32 15.12
N ALA A 235 15.86 -10.36 14.95
CA ALA A 235 16.26 -9.42 16.00
C ALA A 235 15.22 -8.33 16.29
N THR A 236 14.27 -8.10 15.39
CA THR A 236 13.19 -7.12 15.58
C THR A 236 11.82 -7.79 15.52
N THR A 237 10.79 -7.01 15.81
CA THR A 237 9.40 -7.45 15.99
C THR A 237 8.54 -6.92 14.86
N ASN A 238 7.64 -7.75 14.35
CA ASN A 238 6.59 -7.34 13.43
C ASN A 238 5.58 -6.48 14.17
N ARG A 239 5.01 -5.46 13.53
CA ARG A 239 4.17 -4.48 14.23
C ARG A 239 2.85 -4.22 13.50
N ILE A 240 1.79 -4.17 14.27
CA ILE A 240 0.48 -3.64 13.89
C ILE A 240 0.14 -2.54 14.89
N VAL A 241 -0.06 -1.31 14.43
CA VAL A 241 -0.26 -0.14 15.30
C VAL A 241 -1.41 0.71 14.78
N ASN A 242 -2.27 1.21 15.67
CA ASN A 242 -3.33 2.16 15.30
C ASN A 242 -4.24 1.65 14.17
N CYS A 243 -4.53 0.35 14.10
CA CYS A 243 -5.40 -0.21 13.05
C CYS A 243 -6.82 -0.46 13.57
N ALA A 244 -7.80 -0.39 12.68
CA ALA A 244 -9.15 -0.90 12.92
C ALA A 244 -9.36 -2.17 12.09
N LEU A 245 -9.53 -3.31 12.77
CA LEU A 245 -9.57 -4.65 12.18
C LEU A 245 -10.96 -5.25 12.41
N VAL A 246 -11.71 -5.51 11.35
CA VAL A 246 -13.12 -5.88 11.44
C VAL A 246 -13.45 -7.07 10.54
N CYS A 247 -14.21 -8.02 11.10
CA CYS A 247 -14.96 -9.01 10.34
C CYS A 247 -16.45 -8.68 10.43
N ALA A 248 -17.19 -8.70 9.31
CA ALA A 248 -18.61 -8.34 9.27
C ALA A 248 -19.57 -9.52 9.03
N PHE A 249 -19.10 -10.78 9.09
CA PHE A 249 -19.94 -11.95 8.78
C PHE A 249 -20.85 -12.38 9.93
N SER A 250 -22.04 -12.92 9.59
CA SER A 250 -23.18 -13.01 10.52
C SER A 250 -23.96 -14.34 10.59
N SER A 251 -23.54 -15.46 9.99
CA SER A 251 -24.48 -16.61 9.86
C SER A 251 -24.01 -18.01 10.28
N SER A 252 -22.84 -18.19 10.91
CA SER A 252 -22.42 -19.54 11.32
C SER A 252 -21.62 -19.55 12.62
N VAL A 253 -22.20 -20.18 13.64
CA VAL A 253 -21.56 -20.50 14.93
C VAL A 253 -20.47 -21.55 14.68
N GLY A 254 -19.21 -21.25 15.00
CA GLY A 254 -18.10 -22.23 15.00
C GLY A 254 -17.02 -22.06 13.91
N ASN A 255 -17.07 -21.00 13.09
CA ASN A 255 -16.01 -20.73 12.12
C ASN A 255 -14.91 -19.84 12.72
N ASN A 256 -13.66 -20.08 12.34
CA ASN A 256 -12.48 -19.31 12.76
C ASN A 256 -12.45 -17.88 12.14
N PHE A 257 -13.60 -17.26 11.87
CA PHE A 257 -13.67 -15.91 11.31
C PHE A 257 -13.36 -14.89 12.40
N ALA A 258 -12.45 -13.97 12.10
CA ALA A 258 -11.99 -12.99 13.05
C ALA A 258 -11.67 -11.64 12.41
N GLY A 259 -11.76 -10.57 13.20
CA GLY A 259 -11.15 -9.28 12.83
C GLY A 259 -9.63 -9.43 12.64
N LEU A 260 -8.98 -10.17 13.54
CA LEU A 260 -7.59 -10.58 13.48
C LEU A 260 -7.44 -12.09 13.68
N TYR A 261 -6.88 -12.79 12.70
CA TYR A 261 -6.56 -14.21 12.77
C TYR A 261 -5.05 -14.40 12.83
N LEU A 262 -4.58 -15.14 13.84
CA LEU A 262 -3.17 -15.47 14.05
C LEU A 262 -2.93 -16.99 13.90
N SER A 263 -2.28 -17.40 12.80
CA SER A 263 -1.79 -18.79 12.60
C SER A 263 -0.27 -18.92 12.59
N HIS A 264 0.46 -17.81 12.67
CA HIS A 264 1.93 -17.83 12.60
C HIS A 264 2.53 -18.65 13.75
N THR A 265 3.57 -19.42 13.43
CA THR A 265 4.26 -20.28 14.41
C THR A 265 5.61 -19.73 14.85
N SER A 266 6.10 -18.69 14.18
CA SER A 266 7.36 -18.00 14.43
C SER A 266 7.21 -16.51 14.08
N GLY A 267 8.20 -15.72 14.49
CA GLY A 267 8.19 -14.26 14.31
C GLY A 267 7.37 -13.57 15.38
N ALA A 268 8.03 -12.79 16.23
CA ALA A 268 7.34 -12.02 17.26
C ALA A 268 6.45 -10.95 16.61
N LEU A 269 5.27 -10.75 17.19
CA LEU A 269 4.30 -9.73 16.77
C LEU A 269 3.94 -8.82 17.95
N SER A 270 3.98 -7.52 17.72
CA SER A 270 3.41 -6.51 18.62
C SER A 270 2.19 -5.88 17.97
N VAL A 271 1.06 -5.92 18.68
CA VAL A 271 -0.19 -5.29 18.31
C VAL A 271 -0.50 -4.20 19.33
N GLU A 272 -0.55 -2.95 18.88
CA GLU A 272 -0.64 -1.79 19.76
C GLU A 272 -1.74 -0.83 19.32
N ASN A 273 -2.51 -0.27 20.26
CA ASN A 273 -3.49 0.80 19.99
C ASN A 273 -4.51 0.42 18.89
N CYS A 274 -4.81 -0.86 18.74
CA CYS A 274 -5.71 -1.34 17.70
C CYS A 274 -7.12 -1.54 18.24
N THR A 275 -8.10 -1.31 17.38
CA THR A 275 -9.46 -1.80 17.60
C THR A 275 -9.70 -3.04 16.79
N ILE A 276 -10.17 -4.10 17.44
CA ILE A 276 -10.34 -5.41 16.81
C ILE A 276 -11.76 -5.90 17.08
N GLY A 277 -12.59 -5.93 16.04
CA GLY A 277 -14.01 -6.26 16.14
C GLY A 277 -14.39 -7.56 15.44
N GLY A 278 -15.11 -8.42 16.15
CA GLY A 278 -15.88 -9.51 15.56
C GLY A 278 -17.33 -9.08 15.36
N ASN A 279 -17.79 -9.06 14.12
CA ASN A 279 -19.10 -8.60 13.64
C ASN A 279 -19.38 -7.09 13.80
N TRP A 280 -19.69 -6.45 12.66
CA TRP A 280 -20.04 -5.03 12.53
C TRP A 280 -21.53 -4.75 12.77
N ASN A 281 -22.41 -5.74 12.67
CA ASN A 281 -23.85 -5.50 12.63
C ASN A 281 -24.53 -5.98 13.93
N GLY A 282 -25.04 -5.01 14.71
CA GLY A 282 -25.53 -5.11 16.10
C GLY A 282 -26.75 -5.99 16.35
N SER A 283 -26.94 -7.06 15.57
CA SER A 283 -28.04 -8.00 15.72
C SER A 283 -27.67 -9.45 15.40
N SER A 284 -26.41 -9.74 15.03
CA SER A 284 -26.01 -11.11 14.66
C SER A 284 -24.86 -11.64 15.53
N ASN A 285 -24.95 -12.90 15.89
CA ASN A 285 -23.95 -13.63 16.69
C ASN A 285 -23.05 -14.38 15.71
N GLY A 286 -21.71 -14.20 15.70
CA GLY A 286 -20.98 -14.82 14.58
C GLY A 286 -19.46 -14.85 14.51
N SER A 287 -18.68 -13.92 15.07
CA SER A 287 -17.22 -13.89 14.81
C SER A 287 -16.38 -13.51 16.02
N HIS A 288 -15.12 -13.94 16.01
CA HIS A 288 -14.11 -13.55 16.98
C HIS A 288 -13.61 -12.13 16.69
N SER A 289 -13.21 -11.35 17.70
CA SER A 289 -12.31 -10.23 17.41
C SER A 289 -10.94 -10.79 17.07
N ILE A 290 -10.42 -11.63 17.95
CA ILE A 290 -9.11 -12.25 17.83
C ILE A 290 -9.28 -13.76 17.87
N TYR A 291 -8.84 -14.41 16.80
CA TYR A 291 -8.67 -15.85 16.78
C TYR A 291 -7.18 -16.15 16.69
N ALA A 292 -6.66 -16.98 17.60
CA ALA A 292 -5.25 -17.35 17.62
C ALA A 292 -5.12 -18.85 17.86
N SER A 293 -4.41 -19.54 16.96
CA SER A 293 -4.18 -20.99 17.04
C SER A 293 -2.75 -21.31 17.44
N GLY A 294 -2.56 -22.31 18.32
CA GLY A 294 -1.26 -22.87 18.63
C GLY A 294 -0.28 -21.86 19.26
N THR A 295 0.95 -21.83 18.74
CA THR A 295 2.05 -21.02 19.31
C THR A 295 1.90 -19.52 19.11
N ALA A 296 1.04 -19.07 18.18
CA ALA A 296 0.81 -17.65 17.89
C ALA A 296 0.45 -16.83 19.14
N GLN A 297 -0.28 -17.45 20.08
CA GLN A 297 -0.70 -16.82 21.34
C GLN A 297 0.47 -16.44 22.24
N ALA A 298 1.54 -17.24 22.24
CA ALA A 298 2.69 -17.07 23.14
C ALA A 298 3.71 -16.05 22.59
N ILE A 299 3.65 -15.75 21.29
CA ILE A 299 4.63 -14.90 20.58
C ILE A 299 4.01 -13.62 20.02
N THR A 300 2.75 -13.34 20.37
CA THR A 300 2.06 -12.09 20.08
C THR A 300 1.79 -11.32 21.37
N THR A 301 2.26 -10.07 21.43
CA THR A 301 1.98 -9.15 22.53
C THR A 301 0.95 -8.12 22.09
N PHE A 302 -0.08 -7.94 22.91
CA PHE A 302 -1.11 -6.92 22.72
C PHE A 302 -1.00 -5.87 23.82
N THR A 303 -1.04 -4.59 23.44
CA THR A 303 -1.01 -3.48 24.40
C THR A 303 -1.96 -2.37 23.94
N TYR A 304 -2.72 -1.78 24.86
CA TYR A 304 -3.66 -0.69 24.54
C TYR A 304 -4.67 -1.04 23.42
N CYS A 305 -5.00 -2.31 23.25
CA CYS A 305 -5.96 -2.74 22.24
C CYS A 305 -7.36 -2.80 22.83
N MET A 306 -8.33 -2.34 22.06
CA MET A 306 -9.74 -2.59 22.36
C MET A 306 -10.24 -3.77 21.52
N TYR A 307 -10.90 -4.71 22.18
CA TYR A 307 -11.39 -5.92 21.53
C TYR A 307 -12.79 -6.32 21.99
N TYR A 308 -13.49 -7.06 21.13
CA TYR A 308 -14.79 -7.65 21.43
C TYR A 308 -14.88 -9.09 20.92
N ASN A 309 -14.77 -10.03 21.85
CA ASN A 309 -15.01 -11.45 21.55
C ASN A 309 -16.45 -11.79 21.94
N TYR A 310 -17.31 -12.01 20.95
CA TYR A 310 -18.65 -12.55 21.19
C TYR A 310 -18.59 -14.00 21.73
N TYR A 311 -17.59 -14.78 21.29
CA TYR A 311 -17.42 -16.18 21.70
C TYR A 311 -16.35 -16.37 22.76
N ALA A 312 -16.64 -17.24 23.73
CA ALA A 312 -15.71 -17.65 24.78
C ALA A 312 -14.42 -18.34 24.27
N THR A 313 -14.42 -18.86 23.04
CA THR A 313 -13.26 -19.51 22.41
C THR A 313 -12.32 -18.55 21.67
N GLY A 314 -12.63 -17.25 21.63
CA GLY A 314 -11.70 -16.23 21.12
C GLY A 314 -10.49 -16.04 22.04
N TYR A 315 -9.39 -15.52 21.50
CA TYR A 315 -8.23 -15.16 22.30
C TYR A 315 -8.46 -13.82 22.99
N ASN A 316 -8.23 -13.78 24.30
CA ASN A 316 -8.37 -12.57 25.12
C ASN A 316 -6.98 -12.04 25.50
N PRO A 317 -6.57 -10.86 24.98
CA PRO A 317 -5.38 -10.15 25.42
C PRO A 317 -5.37 -9.92 26.94
N SER A 318 -4.17 -9.94 27.54
CA SER A 318 -3.99 -9.64 28.96
C SER A 318 -4.47 -8.23 29.30
N SER A 319 -5.31 -8.10 30.33
CA SER A 319 -5.74 -6.81 30.85
C SER A 319 -4.61 -6.02 31.54
N SER A 320 -3.53 -6.69 31.98
CA SER A 320 -2.37 -6.03 32.62
C SER A 320 -1.57 -5.12 31.67
N LEU A 321 -1.79 -5.25 30.35
CA LEU A 321 -1.16 -4.45 29.31
C LEU A 321 -2.11 -3.37 28.78
N ASN A 322 -3.06 -2.94 29.63
CA ASN A 322 -4.06 -1.91 29.32
C ASN A 322 -4.91 -2.26 28.09
N ASN A 323 -5.24 -3.54 27.90
CA ASN A 323 -6.19 -3.97 26.88
C ASN A 323 -7.62 -3.93 27.43
N PHE A 324 -8.56 -3.49 26.60
CA PHE A 324 -9.94 -3.22 27.00
C PHE A 324 -10.90 -4.19 26.30
N ALA A 325 -11.57 -5.04 27.07
CA ALA A 325 -12.72 -5.81 26.57
C ALA A 325 -13.97 -4.91 26.59
N SER A 326 -14.66 -4.77 25.46
CA SER A 326 -15.98 -4.10 25.43
C SER A 326 -17.12 -5.11 25.60
N THR A 327 -18.31 -4.67 26.01
CA THR A 327 -19.41 -5.58 26.41
C THR A 327 -20.55 -5.77 25.40
N ASN A 328 -20.68 -4.97 24.33
CA ASN A 328 -21.47 -5.24 23.10
C ASN A 328 -21.78 -4.00 22.23
N ALA A 329 -21.49 -2.77 22.67
CA ALA A 329 -22.03 -1.56 22.00
C ALA A 329 -20.99 -0.52 21.56
N SER A 330 -19.70 -0.71 21.86
CA SER A 330 -18.66 0.29 21.55
C SER A 330 -18.22 0.30 20.08
N TYR A 331 -18.63 -0.69 19.27
CA TYR A 331 -18.30 -0.77 17.82
C TYR A 331 -19.28 -0.02 16.93
N SER A 332 -20.44 0.40 17.47
CA SER A 332 -21.33 1.40 16.87
C SER A 332 -20.67 2.77 16.73
N ASN A 333 -19.49 2.96 17.35
CA ASN A 333 -18.71 4.19 17.31
C ASN A 333 -17.75 4.24 16.11
N TYR A 334 -17.97 3.48 15.05
CA TYR A 334 -17.16 3.60 13.84
C TYR A 334 -18.04 3.94 12.65
N ASN A 335 -17.61 4.91 11.84
CA ASN A 335 -18.27 5.17 10.57
C ASN A 335 -17.80 4.15 9.50
N ALA A 336 -18.34 4.26 8.28
CA ALA A 336 -17.99 3.38 7.16
C ALA A 336 -16.50 3.42 6.76
N ASP A 337 -15.74 4.39 7.25
CA ASP A 337 -14.30 4.54 7.02
C ASP A 337 -13.45 4.02 8.19
N GLY A 338 -14.07 3.42 9.21
CA GLY A 338 -13.35 2.93 10.39
C GLY A 338 -12.86 4.03 11.31
N VAL A 339 -13.38 5.26 11.15
CA VAL A 339 -13.10 6.40 12.02
C VAL A 339 -14.01 6.35 13.23
N VAL A 340 -13.41 6.59 14.39
CA VAL A 340 -14.07 6.66 15.69
C VAL A 340 -15.10 7.81 15.72
N THR A 341 -16.29 7.56 16.28
CA THR A 341 -17.33 8.57 16.52
C THR A 341 -16.89 9.50 17.65
N ALA A 342 -17.11 10.80 17.44
CA ALA A 342 -16.78 11.82 18.42
C ALA A 342 -17.36 11.52 19.81
N GLY A 343 -16.55 11.72 20.85
CA GLY A 343 -16.92 11.48 22.25
C GLY A 343 -16.88 10.01 22.70
N SER A 344 -16.43 9.08 21.84
CA SER A 344 -16.26 7.70 22.26
C SER A 344 -15.03 7.49 23.15
N SER A 345 -15.00 6.36 23.85
CA SER A 345 -13.91 5.96 24.74
C SER A 345 -12.60 5.57 24.06
N HIS A 346 -12.49 5.70 22.72
CA HIS A 346 -11.26 5.40 21.99
C HIS A 346 -10.33 6.60 21.87
N ILE A 347 -10.89 7.80 22.08
CA ILE A 347 -10.16 9.06 22.01
C ILE A 347 -9.26 9.17 23.24
N ASP A 348 -7.98 9.51 23.07
CA ASP A 348 -6.98 9.63 24.12
C ASP A 348 -6.81 8.37 25.01
N ALA A 349 -7.14 7.20 24.49
CA ALA A 349 -7.17 5.95 25.27
C ALA A 349 -5.98 5.00 25.01
N GLY A 350 -5.16 5.30 24.00
CA GLY A 350 -4.03 4.49 23.56
C GLY A 350 -2.76 4.66 24.39
N ASN A 351 -1.60 4.39 23.81
CA ASN A 351 -0.33 4.48 24.51
C ASN A 351 0.01 5.94 24.89
N PRO A 352 0.25 6.24 26.19
CA PRO A 352 0.58 7.59 26.66
C PRO A 352 2.02 8.03 26.37
N SER A 353 2.85 7.19 25.75
CA SER A 353 4.23 7.53 25.42
C SER A 353 4.31 8.71 24.45
N ASN A 354 5.30 9.58 24.64
CA ASN A 354 5.60 10.69 23.73
C ASN A 354 5.81 10.24 22.28
N ALA A 355 6.30 9.00 22.07
CA ALA A 355 6.50 8.44 20.73
C ALA A 355 5.20 8.00 20.04
N SER A 356 4.08 8.03 20.75
CA SER A 356 2.76 7.62 20.27
C SER A 356 1.78 8.78 20.18
N LEU A 357 2.12 9.99 20.65
CA LEU A 357 1.21 11.13 20.64
C LEU A 357 0.59 11.39 19.27
N ASP A 358 -0.63 11.90 19.31
CA ASP A 358 -1.35 12.36 18.13
C ASP A 358 -0.72 13.65 17.58
N LEU A 359 -1.17 14.08 16.40
CA LEU A 359 -0.61 15.25 15.73
C LEU A 359 -0.88 16.56 16.49
N ASP A 360 -1.92 16.59 17.32
CA ASP A 360 -2.26 17.68 18.23
C ASP A 360 -1.58 17.55 19.61
N LEU A 361 -0.66 16.58 19.74
CA LEU A 361 0.11 16.27 20.95
C LEU A 361 -0.75 15.74 22.11
N SER A 362 -2.00 15.34 21.85
CA SER A 362 -2.80 14.59 22.82
C SER A 362 -2.32 13.13 22.92
N ARG A 363 -2.90 12.40 23.88
CA ARG A 363 -2.57 10.99 24.06
C ARG A 363 -3.10 10.22 22.86
N ASN A 364 -2.37 9.21 22.41
CA ASN A 364 -2.72 8.47 21.20
C ASN A 364 -4.18 7.95 21.21
N ASP A 365 -4.91 8.15 20.13
CA ASP A 365 -6.19 7.48 19.89
C ASP A 365 -6.05 5.98 19.57
N ILE A 366 -6.98 5.15 20.04
CA ILE A 366 -7.08 3.75 19.60
C ILE A 366 -7.77 3.67 18.24
N GLY A 367 -7.16 2.98 17.28
CA GLY A 367 -7.67 2.82 15.91
C GLY A 367 -7.01 3.76 14.90
N VAL A 368 -7.67 4.00 13.77
CA VAL A 368 -7.06 4.57 12.55
C VAL A 368 -6.64 6.03 12.65
N MET A 369 -7.12 6.75 13.67
CA MET A 369 -6.88 8.19 13.83
C MET A 369 -5.65 8.52 14.67
N GLY A 370 -5.13 7.57 15.44
CA GLY A 370 -4.03 7.83 16.36
C GLY A 370 -2.67 7.99 15.70
N GLY A 371 -1.78 8.71 16.36
CA GLY A 371 -0.39 8.89 16.03
C GLY A 371 -0.14 9.71 14.77
N SER A 372 1.15 9.85 14.43
CA SER A 372 1.59 10.70 13.31
C SER A 372 1.14 10.23 11.92
N TYR A 373 0.63 9.00 11.81
CA TYR A 373 0.16 8.41 10.55
C TYR A 373 -1.36 8.31 10.48
N SER A 374 -2.09 9.16 11.21
CA SER A 374 -3.55 9.26 11.14
C SER A 374 -4.08 9.12 9.71
N MET A 375 -5.07 8.27 9.52
CA MET A 375 -5.60 7.92 8.19
C MET A 375 -6.16 9.14 7.43
N ALA A 376 -6.59 10.18 8.15
CA ALA A 376 -7.04 11.44 7.56
C ALA A 376 -5.95 12.18 6.75
N ASN A 377 -4.67 11.91 6.99
CA ASN A 377 -3.58 12.46 6.18
C ASN A 377 -3.49 11.81 4.78
N PHE A 378 -4.13 10.65 4.62
CA PHE A 378 -4.06 9.84 3.41
C PHE A 378 -5.36 9.86 2.61
N LEU A 379 -6.53 10.03 3.25
CA LEU A 379 -7.85 9.96 2.60
C LEU A 379 -8.66 11.25 2.76
N PRO A 380 -9.47 11.64 1.74
CA PRO A 380 -9.55 11.05 0.40
C PRO A 380 -8.32 11.42 -0.46
N PHE A 381 -8.03 10.62 -1.48
CA PHE A 381 -6.89 10.88 -2.40
C PHE A 381 -7.25 11.14 -3.86
N MET A 382 -8.48 10.88 -4.27
CA MET A 382 -8.97 11.20 -5.61
C MET A 382 -9.77 12.50 -5.63
N SER A 383 -9.22 13.57 -5.06
CA SER A 383 -9.74 14.93 -5.23
C SER A 383 -9.11 15.54 -6.48
N ASN A 384 -9.92 16.16 -7.34
CA ASN A 384 -9.48 16.83 -8.56
C ASN A 384 -9.11 18.32 -8.34
N VAL A 385 -8.97 18.76 -7.08
CA VAL A 385 -8.78 20.18 -6.72
C VAL A 385 -7.37 20.52 -6.21
N GLU A 386 -6.49 19.55 -5.97
CA GLU A 386 -5.13 19.76 -5.46
C GLU A 386 -4.10 19.28 -6.48
N SER A 387 -3.12 20.04 -6.99
CA SER A 387 -2.20 19.53 -8.04
C SER A 387 -1.09 18.62 -7.52
N SER A 388 -0.31 19.02 -6.51
CA SER A 388 0.80 18.21 -6.00
C SER A 388 0.50 17.66 -4.61
N ARG A 389 0.98 16.44 -4.31
CA ARG A 389 0.72 15.80 -3.01
C ARG A 389 1.97 15.21 -2.38
N VAL A 390 2.19 15.53 -1.11
CA VAL A 390 3.03 14.75 -0.21
C VAL A 390 2.24 13.52 0.24
N ASN A 391 2.66 12.34 -0.21
CA ASN A 391 1.96 11.09 0.12
C ASN A 391 2.45 10.49 1.44
N PHE A 392 3.72 10.68 1.79
CA PHE A 392 4.25 10.21 3.07
C PHE A 392 5.39 11.09 3.58
N MET A 393 5.39 11.34 4.88
CA MET A 393 6.43 12.06 5.60
C MET A 393 6.91 11.20 6.76
N ASN A 394 8.22 10.97 6.81
CA ASN A 394 8.88 10.33 7.93
C ASN A 394 9.66 11.38 8.73
N THR A 395 9.31 11.54 9.99
CA THR A 395 9.97 12.45 10.93
C THR A 395 10.34 11.71 12.21
N PRO A 396 11.36 12.17 12.95
CA PRO A 396 11.64 11.66 14.27
C PRO A 396 10.47 12.03 15.19
N ARG A 397 9.95 11.04 15.92
CA ARG A 397 8.83 11.27 16.86
C ARG A 397 9.27 11.91 18.18
N ILE A 398 10.57 11.83 18.48
CA ILE A 398 11.20 12.48 19.63
C ILE A 398 12.49 13.12 19.12
N VAL A 399 12.68 14.39 19.44
CA VAL A 399 13.90 15.14 19.13
C VAL A 399 14.56 15.51 20.46
N ASN A 400 15.76 14.97 20.69
CA ASN A 400 16.56 15.38 21.84
C ASN A 400 17.19 16.75 21.56
N GLN A 401 17.30 17.59 22.59
CA GLN A 401 17.94 18.90 22.47
C GLN A 401 19.38 18.74 21.92
N GLY A 402 19.72 19.53 20.89
CA GLY A 402 21.01 19.45 20.20
C GLY A 402 21.13 18.30 19.19
N GLY A 403 20.09 17.47 19.02
CA GLY A 403 20.04 16.42 18.01
C GLY A 403 19.63 16.93 16.63
N THR A 404 20.12 16.27 15.58
CA THR A 404 19.71 16.55 14.19
C THR A 404 18.31 16.00 13.93
N VAL A 405 17.45 16.83 13.34
CA VAL A 405 16.13 16.42 12.86
C VAL A 405 16.25 15.95 11.41
N SER A 406 16.07 14.65 11.18
CA SER A 406 16.07 14.07 9.83
C SER A 406 14.66 13.87 9.32
N VAL A 407 14.28 14.59 8.27
CA VAL A 407 12.96 14.47 7.63
C VAL A 407 13.12 13.83 6.25
N GLN A 408 12.27 12.87 5.94
CA GLN A 408 12.17 12.27 4.60
C GLN A 408 10.74 12.40 4.10
N VAL A 409 10.59 12.72 2.82
CA VAL A 409 9.28 12.96 2.19
C VAL A 409 9.21 12.19 0.88
N ILE A 410 8.03 11.61 0.61
CA ILE A 410 7.68 11.03 -0.68
C ILE A 410 6.45 11.77 -1.18
N GLY A 411 6.53 12.32 -2.39
CA GLY A 411 5.44 13.03 -3.03
C GLY A 411 5.43 12.81 -4.54
N TYR A 412 4.35 13.27 -5.16
CA TYR A 412 4.19 13.24 -6.61
C TYR A 412 3.41 14.49 -7.06
N ASP A 413 3.57 14.80 -8.34
CA ASP A 413 2.78 15.81 -9.05
C ASP A 413 1.88 15.09 -10.06
N LYS A 414 0.64 15.56 -10.26
CA LYS A 414 -0.38 14.83 -11.04
C LYS A 414 -1.07 15.64 -12.13
#